data_AF-A0A5C8CVL4-F1
#
_entry.id   AF-A0A5C8CVL4-F1
#
_cell.length_a   1.000
_cell.length_b   1.000
_cell.length_c   1.000
_cell.angle_alpha   90.00
_cell.angle_beta   90.00
_cell.angle_gamma   90.00
#
_symmetry.space_group_name_H-M   'P 1'
#
loop_
_entity.id
_entity.type
_entity.pdbx_description
1 polymer ?
#
loop_
_entity_poly.entity_id
_entity_poly.type
_entity_poly.pdbx_seq_one_letter_code
_entity_poly.pdbx_strand_id
1 'polypeptide(L)'
;MRIERRYTKADQSPYAAIDFRLTTSEIRNPDGSVVFRLENVEVPEFWSQVASDVLAQKYFRKAGVAARLKKVEEETVPSWLWRSVPDTEALAALPESERFVGEHSSKQVFDRLAGCWTYWGWKGSYFSSEEDARAFHDELRFMLAKQMVAPNSPQWFNTGLHWAYGIDGPGQGHFYVDWKTGKLTKSKSSYEHPQPHACFIQGVDDDLVNEGGIMDLWVREARLFKYGSGTGSNFSRLRGEGEKLSGGGRSSGLMSFLKIGDRAAGAIKSGGTTRRAAKMVVVDADHPDIEAYIDWKVIEAQKVAAPVAGTKINARHLKAVMKACLHCEGDGEDCFDPEKNPALKREIRAARKAQVPAAY
;
A
#
# COMPACT_ATOMS: atom_id res chain seq x y z
N MET A 1 14.15 -23.20 21.17
CA MET A 1 12.75 -22.91 21.52
C MET A 1 11.98 -24.19 21.38
N ARG A 2 11.33 -24.62 22.46
CA ARG A 2 10.42 -25.78 22.44
C ARG A 2 9.02 -25.29 22.12
N ILE A 3 8.31 -25.98 21.25
CA ILE A 3 6.98 -25.58 20.76
C ILE A 3 6.02 -26.74 20.98
N GLU A 4 5.06 -26.52 21.87
CA GLU A 4 3.99 -27.48 22.14
C GLU A 4 2.87 -27.30 21.12
N ARG A 5 2.44 -28.39 20.48
CA ARG A 5 1.25 -28.38 19.63
C ARG A 5 0.00 -28.21 20.49
N ARG A 6 -0.84 -27.23 20.17
CA ARG A 6 -2.08 -26.91 20.89
C ARG A 6 -3.31 -27.15 20.03
N TYR A 7 -3.23 -26.81 18.74
CA TYR A 7 -4.36 -26.88 17.82
C TYR A 7 -4.18 -27.89 16.69
N THR A 8 -2.94 -28.32 16.44
CA THR A 8 -2.58 -29.19 15.31
C THR A 8 -2.05 -30.56 15.76
N LYS A 9 -1.93 -31.50 14.82
CA LYS A 9 -1.36 -32.85 15.02
C LYS A 9 -0.25 -33.09 14.01
N ALA A 10 0.80 -33.81 14.39
CA ALA A 10 2.03 -33.95 13.59
C ALA A 10 1.81 -34.57 12.20
N ASP A 11 0.89 -35.52 12.08
CA ASP A 11 0.63 -36.26 10.83
C ASP A 11 -0.67 -35.83 10.13
N GLN A 12 -1.14 -34.61 10.39
CA GLN A 12 -2.34 -34.07 9.78
C GLN A 12 -2.09 -32.67 9.24
N SER A 13 -2.76 -32.34 8.13
CA SER A 13 -2.76 -30.96 7.63
C SER A 13 -3.23 -30.01 8.75
N PRO A 14 -2.59 -28.85 8.96
CA PRO A 14 -3.09 -27.85 9.91
C PRO A 14 -4.46 -27.30 9.52
N TYR A 15 -4.92 -27.58 8.30
CA TYR A 15 -6.24 -27.20 7.80
C TYR A 15 -7.28 -28.32 7.92
N ALA A 16 -6.92 -29.52 8.41
CA ALA A 16 -7.80 -30.70 8.37
C ALA A 16 -9.13 -30.50 9.14
N ALA A 17 -9.14 -29.66 10.18
CA ALA A 17 -10.32 -29.33 10.98
C ALA A 17 -10.97 -27.98 10.58
N ILE A 18 -10.69 -27.50 9.37
CA ILE A 18 -11.18 -26.22 8.86
C ILE A 18 -11.81 -26.46 7.49
N ASP A 19 -13.12 -26.22 7.40
CA ASP A 19 -13.82 -26.20 6.12
C ASP A 19 -13.48 -24.92 5.34
N PHE A 20 -13.31 -25.07 4.02
CA PHE A 20 -13.03 -23.97 3.10
C PHE A 20 -14.12 -23.90 2.05
N ARG A 21 -14.45 -22.66 1.66
CA ARG A 21 -15.39 -22.36 0.58
C ARG A 21 -14.71 -21.51 -0.49
N LEU A 22 -15.24 -21.60 -1.71
CA LEU A 22 -14.93 -20.65 -2.78
C LEU A 22 -15.86 -19.44 -2.69
N THR A 23 -15.31 -18.25 -2.93
CA THR A 23 -16.08 -17.01 -3.05
C THR A 23 -15.54 -16.15 -4.18
N THR A 24 -16.28 -15.11 -4.54
CA THR A 24 -15.83 -14.08 -5.47
C THR A 24 -15.63 -12.78 -4.72
N SER A 25 -14.50 -12.11 -4.96
CA SER A 25 -14.29 -10.75 -4.50
C SER A 25 -14.49 -9.77 -5.64
N GLU A 26 -15.27 -8.72 -5.40
CA GLU A 26 -15.59 -7.73 -6.42
C GLU A 26 -15.63 -6.31 -5.84
N ILE A 27 -15.14 -5.34 -6.60
CA ILE A 27 -15.31 -3.91 -6.34
C ILE A 27 -16.07 -3.32 -7.51
N ARG A 28 -17.16 -2.61 -7.24
CA ARG A 28 -17.91 -1.83 -8.23
C ARG A 28 -17.84 -0.34 -7.94
N ASN A 29 -17.87 0.46 -8.99
CA ASN A 29 -18.12 1.89 -8.92
C ASN A 29 -19.61 2.14 -8.61
N PRO A 30 -19.97 3.37 -8.17
CA PRO A 30 -21.37 3.75 -7.97
C PRO A 30 -22.25 3.64 -9.23
N ASP A 31 -21.65 3.67 -10.42
CA ASP A 31 -22.33 3.46 -11.71
C ASP A 31 -22.52 1.97 -12.08
N GLY A 32 -22.09 1.05 -11.21
CA GLY A 32 -22.20 -0.40 -11.40
C GLY A 32 -21.06 -1.05 -12.18
N SER A 33 -20.14 -0.26 -12.76
CA SER A 33 -18.97 -0.80 -13.47
C SER A 33 -18.00 -1.50 -12.51
N VAL A 34 -17.40 -2.60 -12.97
CA VAL A 34 -16.48 -3.42 -12.16
C VAL A 34 -15.08 -2.84 -12.19
N VAL A 35 -14.54 -2.50 -11.01
CA VAL A 35 -13.17 -2.00 -10.81
C VAL A 35 -12.19 -3.15 -10.60
N PHE A 36 -12.63 -4.20 -9.92
CA PHE A 36 -11.84 -5.37 -9.62
C PHE A 36 -12.77 -6.57 -9.45
N ARG A 37 -12.38 -7.73 -9.98
CA ARG A 37 -13.06 -9.00 -9.74
C ARG A 37 -12.02 -10.11 -9.69
N LEU A 38 -12.11 -10.94 -8.66
CA LEU A 38 -11.34 -12.17 -8.52
C LEU A 38 -12.29 -13.29 -8.11
N GLU A 39 -12.43 -14.26 -8.98
CA GLU A 39 -13.30 -15.42 -8.77
C GLU A 39 -12.52 -16.57 -8.13
N ASN A 40 -13.24 -17.56 -7.59
CA ASN A 40 -12.67 -18.79 -7.02
C ASN A 40 -11.64 -18.54 -5.90
N VAL A 41 -11.91 -17.53 -5.06
CA VAL A 41 -11.10 -17.22 -3.88
C VAL A 41 -11.40 -18.25 -2.78
N GLU A 42 -10.42 -19.08 -2.44
CA GLU A 42 -10.56 -20.10 -1.40
C GLU A 42 -10.25 -19.54 0.00
N VAL A 43 -11.23 -19.56 0.89
CA VAL A 43 -11.17 -19.01 2.26
C VAL A 43 -11.84 -19.95 3.25
N PRO A 44 -11.48 -19.91 4.55
CA PRO A 44 -12.20 -20.66 5.56
C PRO A 44 -13.69 -20.30 5.54
N GLU A 45 -14.56 -21.30 5.65
CA GLU A 45 -16.01 -21.13 5.46
C GLU A 45 -16.61 -20.07 6.37
N PHE A 46 -16.16 -20.05 7.63
CA PHE A 46 -16.60 -19.11 8.67
C PHE A 46 -16.09 -17.67 8.49
N TRP A 47 -15.23 -17.38 7.50
CA TRP A 47 -14.81 -16.01 7.22
C TRP A 47 -15.96 -15.20 6.62
N SER A 48 -16.13 -13.98 7.12
CA SER A 48 -17.07 -13.02 6.53
C SER A 48 -16.64 -12.64 5.11
N GLN A 49 -17.60 -12.27 4.26
CA GLN A 49 -17.31 -11.80 2.91
C GLN A 49 -16.34 -10.60 2.91
N VAL A 50 -16.48 -9.70 3.89
CA VAL A 50 -15.57 -8.56 4.07
C VAL A 50 -14.13 -9.02 4.32
N ALA A 51 -13.91 -10.05 5.14
CA ALA A 51 -12.57 -10.60 5.37
C ALA A 51 -11.99 -11.23 4.09
N SER A 52 -12.81 -11.98 3.35
CA SER A 52 -12.45 -12.56 2.06
C SER A 52 -12.06 -11.47 1.04
N ASP A 53 -12.84 -10.41 0.97
CA ASP A 53 -12.60 -9.27 0.09
C ASP A 53 -11.30 -8.54 0.43
N VAL A 54 -11.07 -8.27 1.72
CA VAL A 54 -9.83 -7.63 2.18
C VAL A 54 -8.61 -8.47 1.82
N LEU A 55 -8.66 -9.79 2.03
CA LEU A 55 -7.59 -10.73 1.66
C LEU A 55 -7.32 -10.68 0.15
N ALA A 56 -8.35 -10.88 -0.67
CA ALA A 56 -8.23 -10.92 -2.12
C ALA A 56 -7.74 -9.60 -2.72
N GLN A 57 -8.24 -8.47 -2.21
CA GLN A 57 -7.96 -7.16 -2.79
C GLN A 57 -6.60 -6.59 -2.37
N LYS A 58 -6.18 -6.89 -1.14
CA LYS A 58 -5.00 -6.25 -0.52
C LYS A 58 -3.83 -7.20 -0.29
N TYR A 59 -4.07 -8.45 0.10
CA TYR A 59 -3.01 -9.31 0.62
C TYR A 59 -2.58 -10.40 -0.35
N PHE A 60 -3.44 -10.82 -1.27
CA PHE A 60 -3.04 -11.67 -2.38
C PHE A 60 -2.03 -10.98 -3.29
N ARG A 61 -0.95 -11.69 -3.58
CA ARG A 61 -0.03 -11.35 -4.65
C ARG A 61 -0.78 -11.49 -5.98
N LYS A 62 -0.95 -10.38 -6.69
CA LYS A 62 -1.80 -10.35 -7.90
C LYS A 62 -1.15 -10.94 -9.15
N ALA A 63 0.18 -10.97 -9.21
CA ALA A 63 0.92 -11.43 -10.39
C ALA A 63 2.32 -11.92 -10.03
N GLY A 64 2.91 -12.71 -10.93
CA GLY A 64 4.29 -13.20 -10.84
C GLY A 64 4.45 -14.46 -9.99
N VAL A 65 3.35 -15.08 -9.54
CA VAL A 65 3.39 -16.41 -8.92
C VAL A 65 3.45 -17.45 -10.02
N ALA A 66 4.53 -18.22 -10.09
CA ALA A 66 4.66 -19.27 -11.10
C ALA A 66 3.63 -20.40 -10.85
N ALA A 67 2.96 -20.86 -11.90
CA ALA A 67 1.99 -21.95 -11.83
C ALA A 67 2.63 -23.32 -11.55
N ARG A 68 3.94 -23.45 -11.80
CA ARG A 68 4.75 -24.64 -11.49
C ARG A 68 6.03 -24.19 -10.79
N LEU A 69 6.31 -24.84 -9.67
CA LEU A 69 7.42 -24.55 -8.78
C LEU A 69 8.20 -25.82 -8.51
N LYS A 70 9.51 -25.69 -8.34
CA LYS A 70 10.38 -26.76 -7.86
C LYS A 70 11.08 -26.34 -6.58
N LYS A 71 11.38 -27.32 -5.72
CA LYS A 71 12.13 -27.09 -4.48
C LYS A 71 13.61 -26.88 -4.79
N VAL A 72 14.25 -26.02 -4.00
CA VAL A 72 15.70 -25.85 -4.04
C VAL A 72 16.30 -26.57 -2.86
N GLU A 73 17.11 -27.57 -3.16
CA GLU A 73 17.85 -28.34 -2.16
C GLU A 73 18.80 -27.43 -1.38
N GLU A 74 18.70 -27.51 -0.06
CA GLU A 74 19.59 -26.83 0.88
C GLU A 74 19.99 -27.83 1.95
N GLU A 75 21.24 -28.32 1.93
CA GLU A 75 21.72 -29.41 2.80
C GLU A 75 21.54 -29.14 4.30
N THR A 76 21.57 -27.86 4.69
CA THR A 76 21.42 -27.42 6.10
C THR A 76 19.97 -27.21 6.53
N VAL A 77 19.01 -27.43 5.63
CA VAL A 77 17.58 -27.22 5.86
C VAL A 77 16.83 -28.52 5.56
N PRO A 78 15.93 -28.97 6.44
CA PRO A 78 15.08 -30.13 6.18
C PRO A 78 14.28 -29.96 4.89
N SER A 79 14.12 -31.05 4.13
CA SER A 79 13.53 -31.00 2.78
C SER A 79 12.12 -30.44 2.70
N TRP A 80 11.32 -30.62 3.75
CA TRP A 80 9.97 -30.06 3.86
C TRP A 80 9.96 -28.52 3.97
N LEU A 81 11.07 -27.91 4.41
CA LEU A 81 11.23 -26.48 4.63
C LEU A 81 12.03 -25.78 3.52
N TRP A 82 12.44 -26.53 2.49
CA TRP A 82 13.09 -25.96 1.32
C TRP A 82 12.23 -24.91 0.64
N ARG A 83 12.89 -23.82 0.24
CA ARG A 83 12.29 -22.78 -0.60
C ARG A 83 11.94 -23.34 -1.98
N SER A 84 11.08 -22.63 -2.69
CA SER A 84 10.72 -22.97 -4.06
C SER A 84 11.16 -21.88 -5.04
N VAL A 85 11.35 -22.27 -6.30
CA VAL A 85 11.61 -21.37 -7.44
C VAL A 85 10.75 -21.78 -8.62
N PRO A 86 10.52 -20.89 -9.61
CA PRO A 86 9.83 -21.26 -10.84
C PRO A 86 10.50 -22.47 -11.51
N ASP A 87 9.70 -23.46 -11.86
CA ASP A 87 10.17 -24.60 -12.65
C ASP A 87 10.07 -24.27 -14.14
N THR A 88 11.14 -23.74 -14.71
CA THR A 88 11.15 -23.22 -16.09
C THR A 88 10.81 -24.28 -17.13
N GLU A 89 11.17 -25.54 -16.89
CA GLU A 89 10.87 -26.65 -17.81
C GLU A 89 9.38 -27.00 -17.75
N ALA A 90 8.84 -27.18 -16.54
CA ALA A 90 7.41 -27.45 -16.37
C ALA A 90 6.52 -26.27 -16.81
N LEU A 91 6.99 -25.03 -16.64
CA LEU A 91 6.28 -23.84 -17.12
C LEU A 91 6.27 -23.74 -18.65
N ALA A 92 7.32 -24.20 -19.34
CA ALA A 92 7.38 -24.16 -20.81
C ALA A 92 6.27 -25.02 -21.45
N ALA A 93 5.81 -26.06 -20.75
CA ALA A 93 4.69 -26.90 -21.17
C ALA A 93 3.30 -26.24 -21.04
N LEU A 94 3.20 -25.10 -20.35
CA LEU A 94 1.95 -24.35 -20.20
C LEU A 94 1.83 -23.22 -21.24
N PRO A 95 0.61 -22.84 -21.64
CA PRO A 95 0.36 -21.61 -22.39
C PRO A 95 0.97 -20.40 -21.67
N GLU A 96 1.52 -19.45 -22.42
CA GLU A 96 2.22 -18.29 -21.85
C GLU A 96 1.36 -17.50 -20.85
N SER A 97 0.07 -17.35 -21.14
CA SER A 97 -0.93 -16.68 -20.29
C SER A 97 -1.18 -17.37 -18.95
N GLU A 98 -0.80 -18.64 -18.79
CA GLU A 98 -1.04 -19.44 -17.58
C GLU A 98 0.23 -19.66 -16.75
N ARG A 99 1.41 -19.26 -17.25
CA ARG A 99 2.69 -19.51 -16.57
C ARG A 99 2.83 -18.74 -15.27
N PHE A 100 2.33 -17.50 -15.26
CA PHE A 100 2.42 -16.60 -14.11
C PHE A 100 1.06 -16.03 -13.76
N VAL A 101 0.62 -16.31 -12.54
CA VAL A 101 -0.70 -15.98 -12.01
C VAL A 101 -0.58 -15.21 -10.68
N GLY A 102 -1.71 -15.02 -10.01
CA GLY A 102 -1.78 -14.52 -8.64
C GLY A 102 -2.15 -15.61 -7.63
N GLU A 103 -2.05 -15.25 -6.35
CA GLU A 103 -2.65 -16.03 -5.25
C GLU A 103 -4.18 -16.00 -5.37
N HIS A 104 -4.80 -17.14 -5.11
CA HIS A 104 -6.26 -17.34 -5.13
C HIS A 104 -6.77 -18.12 -3.90
N SER A 105 -5.87 -18.67 -3.09
CA SER A 105 -6.23 -19.34 -1.83
C SER A 105 -5.57 -18.66 -0.64
N SER A 106 -6.36 -18.48 0.42
CA SER A 106 -5.86 -18.06 1.74
C SER A 106 -4.76 -18.96 2.28
N LYS A 107 -4.79 -20.26 1.96
CA LYS A 107 -3.74 -21.22 2.35
C LYS A 107 -2.38 -20.82 1.78
N GLN A 108 -2.32 -20.32 0.54
CA GLN A 108 -1.07 -19.86 -0.08
C GLN A 108 -0.41 -18.75 0.74
N VAL A 109 -1.21 -17.80 1.23
CA VAL A 109 -0.74 -16.69 2.07
C VAL A 109 -0.26 -17.20 3.43
N PHE A 110 -1.05 -18.05 4.09
CA PHE A 110 -0.67 -18.60 5.40
C PHE A 110 0.61 -19.43 5.30
N ASP A 111 0.73 -20.24 4.25
CA ASP A 111 1.88 -21.11 4.00
C ASP A 111 3.15 -20.31 3.73
N ARG A 112 3.10 -19.26 2.89
CA ARG A 112 4.30 -18.45 2.65
C ARG A 112 4.73 -17.67 3.89
N LEU A 113 3.80 -17.20 4.72
CA LEU A 113 4.12 -16.48 5.95
C LEU A 113 4.76 -17.42 6.97
N ALA A 114 4.03 -18.47 7.37
CA ALA A 114 4.49 -19.44 8.36
C ALA A 114 5.77 -20.15 7.91
N GLY A 115 5.84 -20.56 6.64
CA GLY A 115 7.00 -21.23 6.07
C GLY A 115 8.25 -20.36 6.06
N CYS A 116 8.13 -19.09 5.66
CA CYS A 116 9.24 -18.14 5.67
C CYS A 116 9.76 -17.87 7.08
N TRP A 117 8.88 -17.63 8.06
CA TRP A 117 9.28 -17.43 9.45
C TRP A 117 9.94 -18.68 10.04
N THR A 118 9.40 -19.86 9.74
CA THR A 118 9.98 -21.14 10.17
C THR A 118 11.36 -21.35 9.53
N TYR A 119 11.51 -21.05 8.24
CA TYR A 119 12.77 -21.14 7.51
C TYR A 119 13.84 -20.24 8.11
N TRP A 120 13.51 -18.99 8.42
CA TRP A 120 14.44 -18.08 9.10
C TRP A 120 14.76 -18.53 10.53
N GLY A 121 13.77 -18.98 11.30
CA GLY A 121 13.96 -19.51 12.65
C GLY A 121 14.85 -20.76 12.66
N TRP A 122 14.69 -21.65 11.66
CA TRP A 122 15.54 -22.81 11.48
C TRP A 122 16.98 -22.41 11.21
N LYS A 123 17.21 -21.53 10.23
CA LYS A 123 18.56 -21.07 9.89
C LYS A 123 19.20 -20.37 11.09
N GLY A 124 18.44 -19.57 11.84
CA GLY A 124 18.90 -18.92 13.07
C GLY A 124 19.08 -19.84 14.28
N SER A 125 18.91 -21.16 14.16
CA SER A 125 18.98 -22.14 15.25
C SER A 125 18.03 -21.83 16.43
N TYR A 126 16.84 -21.30 16.13
CA TYR A 126 15.86 -20.93 17.16
C TYR A 126 15.11 -22.12 17.73
N PHE A 127 14.98 -23.22 16.99
CA PHE A 127 14.21 -24.40 17.41
C PHE A 127 15.09 -25.41 18.14
N SER A 128 14.52 -26.06 19.15
CA SER A 128 15.24 -27.08 19.92
C SER A 128 15.27 -28.44 19.21
N SER A 129 14.36 -28.69 18.27
CA SER A 129 14.28 -29.88 17.44
C SER A 129 13.57 -29.57 16.11
N GLU A 130 13.63 -30.51 15.15
CA GLU A 130 12.81 -30.42 13.93
C GLU A 130 11.31 -30.51 14.23
N GLU A 131 10.92 -31.28 15.24
CA GLU A 131 9.52 -31.38 15.66
C GLU A 131 8.98 -30.04 16.17
N ASP A 132 9.79 -29.28 16.91
CA ASP A 132 9.44 -27.93 17.35
C ASP A 132 9.24 -26.98 16.15
N ALA A 133 10.08 -27.09 15.11
CA ALA A 133 9.95 -26.28 13.90
C ALA A 133 8.67 -26.64 13.12
N ARG A 134 8.33 -27.92 13.02
CA ARG A 134 7.07 -28.38 12.40
C ARG A 134 5.85 -27.92 13.19
N ALA A 135 5.91 -28.04 14.52
CA ALA A 135 4.85 -27.55 15.40
C ALA A 135 4.64 -26.04 15.21
N PHE A 136 5.72 -25.25 15.20
CA PHE A 136 5.63 -23.80 14.94
C PHE A 136 4.99 -23.48 13.59
N HIS A 137 5.42 -24.17 12.54
CA HIS A 137 4.88 -24.00 11.19
C HIS A 137 3.37 -24.30 11.13
N ASP A 138 2.95 -25.43 11.70
CA ASP A 138 1.57 -25.88 11.62
C ASP A 138 0.64 -25.06 12.50
N GLU A 139 1.05 -24.77 13.75
CA GLU A 139 0.28 -23.95 14.69
C GLU A 139 0.02 -22.56 14.11
N LEU A 140 1.03 -21.93 13.49
CA LEU A 140 0.84 -20.61 12.86
C LEU A 140 -0.11 -20.65 11.67
N ARG A 141 -0.05 -21.68 10.83
CA ARG A 141 -0.99 -21.85 9.70
C ARG A 141 -2.43 -21.98 10.21
N PHE A 142 -2.64 -22.79 11.25
CA PHE A 142 -3.93 -22.93 11.90
C PHE A 142 -4.41 -21.61 12.52
N MET A 143 -3.55 -20.95 13.30
CA MET A 143 -3.87 -19.71 13.99
C MET A 143 -4.17 -18.56 13.03
N LEU A 144 -3.47 -18.46 11.90
CA LEU A 144 -3.77 -17.49 10.84
C LEU A 144 -5.13 -17.78 10.20
N ALA A 145 -5.42 -19.05 9.87
CA ALA A 145 -6.69 -19.45 9.30
C ALA A 145 -7.87 -19.19 10.25
N LYS A 146 -7.71 -19.48 11.54
CA LYS A 146 -8.69 -19.21 12.61
C LYS A 146 -8.71 -17.75 13.09
N GLN A 147 -7.90 -16.86 12.48
CA GLN A 147 -7.78 -15.45 12.86
C GLN A 147 -7.43 -15.22 14.35
N MET A 148 -6.67 -16.16 14.95
CA MET A 148 -6.17 -16.06 16.33
C MET A 148 -4.94 -15.16 16.43
N VAL A 149 -4.23 -14.99 15.32
CA VAL A 149 -3.10 -14.07 15.17
C VAL A 149 -3.19 -13.38 13.82
N ALA A 150 -2.79 -12.11 13.77
CA ALA A 150 -2.65 -11.36 12.54
C ALA A 150 -1.41 -10.46 12.63
N PRO A 151 -0.39 -10.65 11.79
CA PRO A 151 0.74 -9.73 11.75
C PRO A 151 0.33 -8.39 11.12
N ASN A 152 1.22 -7.39 11.21
CA ASN A 152 1.03 -6.11 10.55
C ASN A 152 0.99 -6.25 9.01
N SER A 153 0.38 -5.28 8.31
CA SER A 153 0.11 -5.39 6.86
C SER A 153 1.34 -5.65 5.97
N PRO A 154 2.51 -5.00 6.16
CA PRO A 154 3.73 -5.32 5.41
C PRO A 154 4.16 -6.79 5.44
N GLN A 155 3.91 -7.50 6.54
CA GLN A 155 4.16 -8.94 6.59
C GLN A 155 3.33 -9.67 5.55
N TRP A 156 2.02 -9.40 5.52
CA TRP A 156 1.11 -9.98 4.54
C TRP A 156 1.51 -9.65 3.10
N PHE A 157 2.06 -8.46 2.83
CA PHE A 157 2.44 -8.08 1.46
C PHE A 157 3.72 -8.76 0.97
N ASN A 158 4.76 -8.81 1.82
CA ASN A 158 6.12 -9.04 1.34
C ASN A 158 6.74 -10.34 1.85
N THR A 159 6.32 -10.81 3.03
CA THR A 159 6.95 -11.96 3.68
C THR A 159 6.65 -13.26 2.92
N GLY A 160 7.70 -14.05 2.71
CA GLY A 160 7.60 -15.37 2.11
C GLY A 160 7.44 -15.40 0.60
N LEU A 161 7.37 -14.26 -0.10
CA LEU A 161 7.29 -14.25 -1.57
C LEU A 161 8.53 -14.91 -2.20
N HIS A 162 9.73 -14.61 -1.68
CA HIS A 162 10.95 -15.26 -2.12
C HIS A 162 11.03 -16.73 -1.70
N TRP A 163 10.69 -17.05 -0.45
CA TRP A 163 10.75 -18.43 0.05
C TRP A 163 9.75 -19.36 -0.66
N ALA A 164 8.50 -18.94 -0.82
CA ALA A 164 7.44 -19.78 -1.37
C ALA A 164 7.49 -19.87 -2.89
N TYR A 165 7.87 -18.79 -3.58
CA TYR A 165 7.70 -18.65 -5.04
C TYR A 165 8.98 -18.31 -5.80
N GLY A 166 10.09 -18.02 -5.10
CA GLY A 166 11.32 -17.54 -5.74
C GLY A 166 11.18 -16.14 -6.34
N ILE A 167 10.15 -15.38 -5.96
CA ILE A 167 9.96 -14.00 -6.43
C ILE A 167 11.08 -13.14 -5.85
N ASP A 168 11.80 -12.45 -6.74
CA ASP A 168 12.85 -11.53 -6.34
C ASP A 168 12.91 -10.27 -7.23
N GLY A 169 13.74 -9.31 -6.85
CA GLY A 169 14.09 -8.13 -7.62
C GLY A 169 15.34 -7.46 -7.04
N PRO A 170 15.97 -6.52 -7.77
CA PRO A 170 17.20 -5.89 -7.31
C PRO A 170 16.99 -5.13 -6.00
N GLY A 171 17.97 -5.17 -5.11
CA GLY A 171 17.94 -4.44 -3.84
C GLY A 171 17.69 -2.94 -4.03
N GLN A 172 16.75 -2.40 -3.27
CA GLN A 172 16.28 -1.00 -3.40
C GLN A 172 16.81 -0.09 -2.28
N GLY A 173 17.89 -0.49 -1.60
CA GLY A 173 18.48 0.27 -0.51
C GLY A 173 17.91 -0.03 0.88
N HIS A 174 17.35 -1.24 1.09
CA HIS A 174 17.05 -1.73 2.43
C HIS A 174 18.29 -2.36 3.07
N PHE A 175 18.26 -2.40 4.39
CA PHE A 175 19.28 -3.05 5.19
C PHE A 175 18.63 -4.11 6.07
N TYR A 176 19.40 -5.14 6.39
CA TYR A 176 19.05 -6.14 7.39
C TYR A 176 20.28 -6.38 8.27
N VAL A 177 20.06 -6.90 9.48
CA VAL A 177 21.15 -7.38 10.32
C VAL A 177 21.36 -8.85 10.00
N ASP A 178 22.55 -9.18 9.51
CA ASP A 178 22.91 -10.57 9.23
C ASP A 178 22.94 -11.34 10.56
N TRP A 179 22.13 -12.38 10.66
CA TRP A 179 21.91 -13.09 11.92
C TRP A 179 23.12 -13.89 12.39
N LYS A 180 24.05 -14.25 11.48
CA LYS A 180 25.29 -14.98 11.84
C LYS A 180 26.35 -14.05 12.39
N THR A 181 26.56 -12.92 11.71
CA THR A 181 27.65 -11.99 11.97
C THR A 181 27.25 -10.81 12.85
N GLY A 182 25.95 -10.55 13.00
CA GLY A 182 25.40 -9.39 13.68
C GLY A 182 25.62 -8.07 12.93
N LYS A 183 26.10 -8.10 11.69
CA LYS A 183 26.47 -6.89 10.93
C LYS A 183 25.29 -6.35 10.13
N LEU A 184 25.10 -5.02 10.19
CA LEU A 184 24.20 -4.31 9.31
C LEU A 184 24.68 -4.45 7.86
N THR A 185 23.84 -5.04 7.02
CA THR A 185 24.19 -5.42 5.64
C THR A 185 23.16 -4.84 4.69
N LYS A 186 23.64 -4.23 3.60
CA LYS A 186 22.77 -3.73 2.53
C LYS A 186 22.22 -4.91 1.75
N SER A 187 20.91 -4.97 1.60
CA SER A 187 20.27 -6.05 0.85
C SER A 187 20.56 -5.95 -0.64
N LYS A 188 20.96 -7.08 -1.24
CA LYS A 188 21.10 -7.24 -2.70
C LYS A 188 19.78 -7.63 -3.37
N SER A 189 18.81 -8.09 -2.57
CA SER A 189 17.50 -8.58 -2.99
C SER A 189 16.37 -7.73 -2.40
N SER A 190 15.25 -7.63 -3.11
CA SER A 190 14.03 -6.97 -2.62
C SER A 190 13.16 -7.85 -1.73
N TYR A 191 13.26 -9.18 -1.85
CA TYR A 191 12.28 -10.11 -1.25
C TYR A 191 12.89 -11.25 -0.44
N GLU A 192 14.20 -11.51 -0.53
CA GLU A 192 14.90 -12.49 0.32
C GLU A 192 14.91 -12.03 1.78
N HIS A 193 15.23 -10.75 2.00
CA HIS A 193 15.07 -10.02 3.25
C HIS A 193 14.07 -8.88 3.01
N PRO A 194 12.76 -9.18 2.95
CA PRO A 194 11.75 -8.21 2.57
C PRO A 194 11.61 -7.14 3.65
N GLN A 195 11.04 -5.99 3.31
CA GLN A 195 10.60 -4.98 4.27
C GLN A 195 9.27 -5.44 4.90
N PRO A 196 9.19 -5.80 6.19
CA PRO A 196 8.00 -6.43 6.76
C PRO A 196 7.52 -5.73 8.05
N HIS A 197 7.95 -4.48 8.27
CA HIS A 197 7.62 -3.68 9.46
C HIS A 197 6.70 -2.53 9.08
N ALA A 198 5.72 -2.21 9.91
CA ALA A 198 4.75 -1.16 9.58
C ALA A 198 5.20 0.25 9.98
N CYS A 199 6.09 0.40 10.95
CA CYS A 199 6.37 1.68 11.61
C CYS A 199 7.86 2.00 11.58
N PHE A 200 8.21 3.23 11.17
CA PHE A 200 9.57 3.75 11.19
C PHE A 200 9.58 5.18 11.75
N ILE A 201 10.58 5.48 12.57
CA ILE A 201 10.92 6.84 12.97
C ILE A 201 12.25 7.21 12.33
N GLN A 202 12.29 8.35 11.65
CA GLN A 202 13.45 8.82 10.91
C GLN A 202 13.83 10.23 11.33
N GLY A 203 15.12 10.43 11.59
CA GLY A 203 15.70 11.76 11.76
C GLY A 203 15.88 12.49 10.43
N VAL A 204 15.85 13.82 10.53
CA VAL A 204 16.22 14.76 9.48
C VAL A 204 17.10 15.84 10.08
N ASP A 205 18.25 16.07 9.45
CA ASP A 205 19.13 17.18 9.76
C ASP A 205 18.82 18.39 8.87
N ASP A 206 19.21 19.57 9.34
CA ASP A 206 19.06 20.84 8.62
C ASP A 206 20.09 20.98 7.49
N ASP A 207 20.01 20.04 6.56
CA ASP A 207 20.82 19.90 5.36
C ASP A 207 19.91 19.55 4.17
N LEU A 208 20.17 20.13 3.01
CA LEU A 208 19.30 19.92 1.85
C LEU A 208 19.48 18.55 1.21
N VAL A 209 20.73 18.12 0.93
CA VAL A 209 21.01 17.03 -0.04
C VAL A 209 21.95 15.93 0.48
N ASN A 210 22.66 16.16 1.59
CA ASN A 210 23.57 15.18 2.15
C ASN A 210 22.81 14.06 2.87
N GLU A 211 23.53 12.99 3.22
CA GLU A 211 22.98 11.89 4.00
C GLU A 211 22.40 12.40 5.33
N GLY A 212 21.17 11.98 5.66
CA GLY A 212 20.44 12.49 6.82
C GLY A 212 19.68 13.80 6.58
N GLY A 213 19.93 14.50 5.47
CA GLY A 213 19.23 15.73 5.08
C GLY A 213 17.80 15.52 4.55
N ILE A 214 17.19 16.62 4.11
CA ILE A 214 15.80 16.71 3.69
C ILE A 214 15.51 15.84 2.46
N MET A 215 16.32 15.97 1.39
CA MET A 215 16.09 15.20 0.16
C MET A 215 16.38 13.71 0.35
N ASP A 216 17.37 13.37 1.17
CA ASP A 216 17.63 11.97 1.54
C ASP A 216 16.48 11.37 2.36
N LEU A 217 15.87 12.12 3.28
CA LEU A 217 14.65 11.69 3.98
C LEU A 217 13.57 11.27 2.98
N TRP A 218 13.28 12.08 1.95
CA TRP A 218 12.26 11.74 0.95
C TRP A 218 12.58 10.45 0.19
N VAL A 219 13.85 10.23 -0.15
CA VAL A 219 14.29 9.00 -0.80
C VAL A 219 14.11 7.79 0.13
N ARG A 220 14.51 7.91 1.40
CA ARG A 220 14.35 6.85 2.40
C ARG A 220 12.88 6.54 2.66
N GLU A 221 12.04 7.55 2.81
CA GLU A 221 10.60 7.39 3.01
C GLU A 221 9.91 6.78 1.79
N ALA A 222 10.26 7.19 0.57
CA ALA A 222 9.71 6.62 -0.65
C ALA A 222 9.96 5.11 -0.75
N ARG A 223 11.16 4.65 -0.34
CA ARG A 223 11.47 3.22 -0.24
C ARG A 223 10.55 2.52 0.76
N LEU A 224 10.37 3.07 1.96
CA LEU A 224 9.51 2.50 2.99
C LEU A 224 8.03 2.46 2.55
N PHE A 225 7.53 3.55 1.96
CA PHE A 225 6.17 3.63 1.43
C PHE A 225 5.94 2.59 0.33
N LYS A 226 6.88 2.42 -0.61
CA LYS A 226 6.79 1.43 -1.69
C LYS A 226 6.46 0.03 -1.18
N TYR A 227 6.98 -0.38 -0.01
CA TYR A 227 6.75 -1.71 0.56
C TYR A 227 5.66 -1.79 1.64
N GLY A 228 4.94 -0.71 1.93
CA GLY A 228 3.76 -0.77 2.81
C GLY A 228 3.93 -0.15 4.19
N SER A 229 5.08 0.47 4.48
CA SER A 229 5.37 1.09 5.77
C SER A 229 4.78 2.49 5.90
N GLY A 230 4.53 2.92 7.14
CA GLY A 230 4.36 4.32 7.50
C GLY A 230 5.63 4.87 8.16
N THR A 231 5.83 6.17 8.05
CA THR A 231 7.02 6.86 8.56
C THR A 231 6.64 8.02 9.47
N GLY A 232 7.51 8.34 10.41
CA GLY A 232 7.38 9.47 11.30
C GLY A 232 8.71 10.21 11.43
N SER A 233 8.67 11.53 11.45
CA SER A 233 9.87 12.37 11.61
C SER A 233 9.58 13.60 12.45
N ASN A 234 10.55 13.98 13.27
CA ASN A 234 10.56 15.27 13.96
C ASN A 234 11.32 16.28 13.07
N PHE A 235 10.67 17.40 12.74
CA PHE A 235 11.17 18.44 11.84
C PHE A 235 11.71 19.67 12.57
N SER A 236 11.71 19.67 13.91
CA SER A 236 12.11 20.81 14.76
C SER A 236 13.57 21.21 14.62
N ARG A 237 14.40 20.36 14.00
CA ARG A 237 15.81 20.68 13.71
C ARG A 237 15.98 21.57 12.48
N LEU A 238 14.98 21.61 11.58
CA LEU A 238 15.06 22.47 10.40
C LEU A 238 14.97 23.93 10.83
N ARG A 239 15.72 24.81 10.18
CA ARG A 239 15.64 26.23 10.46
C ARG A 239 14.30 26.83 10.00
N GLY A 240 13.82 27.84 10.73
CA GLY A 240 12.57 28.55 10.42
C GLY A 240 12.63 29.39 9.15
N GLU A 241 11.47 29.90 8.75
CA GLU A 241 11.35 30.80 7.60
C GLU A 241 12.15 32.10 7.82
N GLY A 242 12.87 32.54 6.80
CA GLY A 242 13.61 33.81 6.84
C GLY A 242 14.98 33.76 7.50
N GLU A 243 15.36 32.63 8.13
CA GLU A 243 16.69 32.42 8.71
C GLU A 243 17.80 32.38 7.65
N LYS A 244 19.03 32.76 8.04
CA LYS A 244 20.15 32.90 7.09
C LYS A 244 20.66 31.55 6.57
N LEU A 245 21.06 31.53 5.30
CA LEU A 245 21.76 30.40 4.67
C LEU A 245 23.25 30.69 4.53
N SER A 246 24.08 29.63 4.59
CA SER A 246 25.54 29.74 4.48
C SER A 246 26.01 30.27 3.12
N GLY A 247 25.30 29.91 2.04
CA GLY A 247 25.56 30.40 0.68
C GLY A 247 24.96 31.77 0.34
N GLY A 248 24.39 32.47 1.33
CA GLY A 248 23.59 33.68 1.10
C GLY A 248 22.11 33.37 0.86
N GLY A 249 21.26 34.38 1.08
CA GLY A 249 19.80 34.23 1.02
C GLY A 249 19.15 33.83 2.34
N ARG A 250 17.89 33.40 2.26
CA ARG A 250 17.03 33.09 3.41
C ARG A 250 16.33 31.74 3.23
N SER A 251 16.12 31.05 4.34
CA SER A 251 15.37 29.80 4.41
C SER A 251 13.90 30.00 3.99
N SER A 252 13.34 29.00 3.32
CA SER A 252 11.90 28.92 3.02
C SER A 252 11.07 28.31 4.16
N GLY A 253 11.70 27.98 5.29
CA GLY A 253 11.07 27.37 6.47
C GLY A 253 10.66 25.91 6.26
N LEU A 254 10.30 25.23 7.35
CA LEU A 254 9.94 23.81 7.32
C LEU A 254 8.66 23.58 6.51
N MET A 255 7.73 24.53 6.54
CA MET A 255 6.42 24.41 5.88
C MET A 255 6.53 24.24 4.37
N SER A 256 7.55 24.83 3.75
CA SER A 256 7.82 24.67 2.32
C SER A 256 8.20 23.23 1.98
N PHE A 257 9.04 22.59 2.81
CA PHE A 257 9.44 21.20 2.64
C PHE A 257 8.30 20.22 2.99
N LEU A 258 7.48 20.52 4.00
CA LEU A 258 6.32 19.68 4.32
C LEU A 258 5.31 19.61 3.18
N LYS A 259 5.10 20.72 2.44
CA LYS A 259 4.26 20.73 1.22
C LYS A 259 4.82 19.82 0.13
N ILE A 260 6.14 19.80 -0.05
CA ILE A 260 6.80 18.87 -1.00
C ILE A 260 6.58 17.43 -0.54
N GLY A 261 6.81 17.15 0.74
CA GLY A 261 6.61 15.83 1.35
C GLY A 261 5.18 15.31 1.21
N ASP A 262 4.17 16.16 1.44
CA ASP A 262 2.76 15.82 1.28
C ASP A 262 2.44 15.41 -0.17
N ARG A 263 2.91 16.19 -1.15
CA ARG A 263 2.74 15.88 -2.57
C ARG A 263 3.47 14.59 -2.96
N ALA A 264 4.69 14.39 -2.48
CA ALA A 264 5.46 13.18 -2.73
C ALA A 264 4.78 11.93 -2.16
N ALA A 265 4.36 11.98 -0.88
CA ALA A 265 3.63 10.89 -0.24
C ALA A 265 2.28 10.60 -0.95
N GLY A 266 1.55 11.64 -1.35
CA GLY A 266 0.29 11.52 -2.09
C GLY A 266 0.40 10.83 -3.45
N ALA A 267 1.57 10.91 -4.10
CA ALA A 267 1.84 10.25 -5.38
C ALA A 267 2.19 8.74 -5.24
N ILE A 268 2.60 8.29 -4.04
CA ILE A 268 3.10 6.94 -3.83
C ILE A 268 1.98 6.00 -3.35
N LYS A 269 1.71 4.96 -4.15
CA LYS A 269 0.89 3.82 -3.73
C LYS A 269 1.72 2.85 -2.92
N SER A 270 1.26 2.55 -1.72
CA SER A 270 2.01 1.81 -0.72
C SER A 270 1.81 0.29 -0.83
N GLY A 271 2.90 -0.47 -0.80
CA GLY A 271 2.90 -1.93 -0.89
C GLY A 271 2.46 -2.48 -2.26
N GLY A 272 2.46 -1.68 -3.32
CA GLY A 272 1.95 -2.08 -4.64
C GLY A 272 0.44 -2.36 -4.67
N THR A 273 -0.30 -1.92 -3.64
CA THR A 273 -1.75 -2.15 -3.49
C THR A 273 -2.53 -0.82 -3.56
N THR A 274 -3.81 -0.83 -3.19
CA THR A 274 -4.66 0.37 -3.10
C THR A 274 -4.37 1.24 -1.87
N ARG A 275 -3.37 0.90 -1.04
CA ARG A 275 -3.02 1.66 0.17
C ARG A 275 -2.23 2.94 -0.19
N ARG A 276 -2.44 4.03 0.55
CA ARG A 276 -1.65 5.27 0.42
C ARG A 276 -0.51 5.31 1.43
N ALA A 277 0.54 6.06 1.11
CA ALA A 277 1.59 6.39 2.07
C ALA A 277 1.00 7.07 3.32
N ALA A 278 1.61 6.82 4.48
CA ALA A 278 1.21 7.41 5.74
C ALA A 278 2.43 8.04 6.41
N LYS A 279 2.35 9.34 6.68
CA LYS A 279 3.43 10.13 7.28
C LYS A 279 2.96 10.84 8.54
N MET A 280 3.73 10.72 9.61
CA MET A 280 3.63 11.54 10.81
C MET A 280 4.74 12.59 10.78
N VAL A 281 4.38 13.83 11.13
CA VAL A 281 5.33 14.92 11.31
C VAL A 281 5.15 15.46 12.72
N VAL A 282 6.25 15.66 13.44
CA VAL A 282 6.28 16.30 14.76
C VAL A 282 7.09 17.58 14.64
N VAL A 283 6.63 18.63 15.30
CA VAL A 283 7.33 19.92 15.46
C VAL A 283 7.20 20.33 16.92
N ASP A 284 8.31 20.78 17.51
CA ASP A 284 8.41 21.17 18.91
C ASP A 284 7.75 22.55 19.08
N ALA A 285 7.13 22.77 20.24
CA ALA A 285 6.25 23.91 20.46
C ALA A 285 6.97 25.28 20.44
N ASP A 286 8.28 25.29 20.58
CA ASP A 286 9.16 26.46 20.57
C ASP A 286 9.79 26.73 19.18
N HIS A 287 9.47 25.91 18.17
CA HIS A 287 9.98 26.11 16.82
C HIS A 287 9.43 27.41 16.20
N PRO A 288 10.25 28.22 15.49
CA PRO A 288 9.79 29.50 14.91
C PRO A 288 8.55 29.39 14.00
N ASP A 289 8.45 28.31 13.22
CA ASP A 289 7.33 28.05 12.31
C ASP A 289 6.12 27.34 12.98
N ILE A 290 6.06 27.23 14.32
CA ILE A 290 5.05 26.40 15.02
C ILE A 290 3.61 26.83 14.74
N GLU A 291 3.31 28.13 14.76
CA GLU A 291 1.96 28.65 14.53
C GLU A 291 1.49 28.29 13.11
N ALA A 292 2.36 28.49 12.11
CA ALA A 292 2.09 28.12 10.73
C ALA A 292 1.87 26.61 10.55
N TYR A 293 2.61 25.78 11.30
CA TYR A 293 2.44 24.33 11.30
C TYR A 293 1.08 23.90 11.89
N ILE A 294 0.66 24.49 13.01
CA ILE A 294 -0.63 24.21 13.67
C ILE A 294 -1.80 24.59 12.73
N ASP A 295 -1.73 25.75 12.10
CA ASP A 295 -2.82 26.26 11.23
C ASP A 295 -2.89 25.57 9.86
N TRP A 296 -1.83 24.85 9.46
CA TRP A 296 -1.69 24.32 8.11
C TRP A 296 -2.88 23.47 7.65
N LYS A 297 -3.32 22.51 8.46
CA LYS A 297 -4.44 21.61 8.09
C LYS A 297 -5.78 22.34 7.99
N VAL A 298 -6.00 23.35 8.81
CA VAL A 298 -7.24 24.16 8.79
C VAL A 298 -7.30 24.94 7.47
N ILE A 299 -6.20 25.58 7.10
CA ILE A 299 -6.09 26.35 5.86
C ILE A 299 -6.26 25.44 4.64
N GLU A 300 -5.63 24.26 4.62
CA GLU A 300 -5.80 23.31 3.50
C GLU A 300 -7.24 22.80 3.37
N ALA A 301 -7.95 22.56 4.48
CA ALA A 301 -9.36 22.18 4.45
C ALA A 301 -10.23 23.30 3.85
N GLN A 302 -9.98 24.57 4.20
CA GLN A 302 -10.66 25.72 3.62
C GLN A 302 -10.39 25.84 2.11
N LYS A 303 -9.14 25.62 1.68
CA LYS A 303 -8.76 25.62 0.26
C LYS A 303 -9.42 24.52 -0.56
N VAL A 304 -9.84 23.40 0.03
CA VAL A 304 -10.60 22.34 -0.68
C VAL A 304 -12.10 22.66 -0.70
N ALA A 305 -12.63 23.22 0.38
CA ALA A 305 -14.04 23.55 0.49
C ALA A 305 -14.49 24.57 -0.58
N ALA A 306 -13.68 25.61 -0.82
CA ALA A 306 -13.99 26.65 -1.80
C ALA A 306 -14.11 26.13 -3.26
N PRO A 307 -13.13 25.39 -3.82
CA PRO A 307 -13.23 24.78 -5.14
C PRO A 307 -14.36 23.76 -5.24
N VAL A 308 -14.58 22.90 -4.24
CA VAL A 308 -15.69 21.92 -4.31
C VAL A 308 -17.04 22.62 -4.38
N ALA A 309 -17.23 23.68 -3.59
CA ALA A 309 -18.43 24.51 -3.66
C ALA A 309 -18.54 25.19 -5.03
N GLY A 310 -17.48 25.84 -5.51
CA GLY A 310 -17.43 26.48 -6.82
C GLY A 310 -17.70 25.52 -7.98
N THR A 311 -17.08 24.35 -8.01
CA THR A 311 -17.30 23.32 -9.04
C THR A 311 -18.74 22.81 -9.04
N LYS A 312 -19.36 22.59 -7.87
CA LYS A 312 -20.78 22.20 -7.79
C LYS A 312 -21.71 23.29 -8.31
N ILE A 313 -21.42 24.55 -8.00
CA ILE A 313 -22.16 25.72 -8.50
C ILE A 313 -22.03 25.80 -10.03
N ASN A 314 -20.80 25.76 -10.55
CA ASN A 314 -20.54 25.76 -11.99
C ASN A 314 -21.25 24.60 -12.70
N ALA A 315 -21.09 23.36 -12.21
CA ALA A 315 -21.71 22.19 -12.82
C ALA A 315 -23.25 22.28 -12.84
N ARG A 316 -23.88 22.78 -11.78
CA ARG A 316 -25.33 22.97 -11.72
C ARG A 316 -25.81 23.98 -12.77
N HIS A 317 -25.18 25.15 -12.82
CA HIS A 317 -25.61 26.23 -13.69
C HIS A 317 -25.28 25.97 -15.16
N LEU A 318 -24.11 25.39 -15.47
CA LEU A 318 -23.75 25.01 -16.82
C LEU A 318 -24.70 23.93 -17.38
N LYS A 319 -25.08 22.94 -16.57
CA LYS A 319 -26.10 21.96 -16.98
C LYS A 319 -27.45 22.61 -17.26
N ALA A 320 -27.86 23.58 -16.45
CA ALA A 320 -29.12 24.30 -16.64
C ALA A 320 -29.09 25.16 -17.93
N VAL A 321 -27.99 25.88 -18.17
CA VAL A 321 -27.76 26.64 -19.41
C VAL A 321 -27.77 25.71 -20.63
N MET A 322 -27.01 24.61 -20.61
CA MET A 322 -26.99 23.63 -21.70
C MET A 322 -28.37 23.03 -21.96
N LYS A 323 -29.12 22.70 -20.90
CA LYS A 323 -30.49 22.20 -21.01
C LYS A 323 -31.44 23.24 -21.63
N ALA A 324 -31.29 24.52 -21.27
CA ALA A 324 -32.09 25.60 -21.84
C ALA A 324 -31.79 25.83 -23.33
N CYS A 325 -30.55 25.59 -23.77
CA CYS A 325 -30.19 25.59 -25.19
C CYS A 325 -30.75 24.38 -25.94
N LEU A 326 -30.66 23.17 -25.35
CA LEU A 326 -31.06 21.92 -26.01
C LEU A 326 -32.57 21.70 -26.07
N HIS A 327 -33.32 22.20 -25.08
CA HIS A 327 -34.77 22.01 -24.97
C HIS A 327 -35.52 23.34 -25.23
N CYS A 328 -35.07 24.08 -26.24
CA CYS A 328 -35.73 25.28 -26.73
C CYS A 328 -36.87 24.92 -27.71
N GLU A 329 -37.84 25.83 -27.85
CA GLU A 329 -38.91 25.74 -28.85
C GLU A 329 -38.65 26.64 -30.09
N GLY A 330 -37.44 27.20 -30.23
CA GLY A 330 -37.05 28.11 -31.32
C GLY A 330 -36.33 27.41 -32.47
N ASP A 331 -36.23 28.06 -33.62
CA ASP A 331 -35.58 27.51 -34.82
C ASP A 331 -34.05 27.73 -34.79
N GLY A 332 -33.29 26.63 -34.91
CA GLY A 332 -31.85 26.66 -35.15
C GLY A 332 -31.05 27.47 -34.13
N GLU A 333 -30.43 28.57 -34.57
CA GLU A 333 -29.54 29.42 -33.77
C GLU A 333 -30.27 30.23 -32.68
N ASP A 334 -31.59 30.41 -32.80
CA ASP A 334 -32.38 31.20 -31.84
C ASP A 334 -32.38 30.59 -30.43
N CYS A 335 -32.11 29.29 -30.33
CA CYS A 335 -31.96 28.56 -29.08
C CYS A 335 -30.73 28.96 -28.25
N PHE A 336 -29.71 29.50 -28.91
CA PHE A 336 -28.45 29.93 -28.29
C PHE A 336 -28.38 31.44 -28.06
N ASP A 337 -29.38 32.20 -28.51
CA ASP A 337 -29.50 33.64 -28.28
C ASP A 337 -30.32 33.93 -27.00
N PRO A 338 -29.72 34.48 -25.93
CA PRO A 338 -30.43 34.80 -24.70
C PRO A 338 -31.53 35.87 -24.88
N GLU A 339 -31.52 36.68 -25.94
CA GLU A 339 -32.59 37.64 -26.21
C GLU A 339 -33.83 36.97 -26.81
N LYS A 340 -33.66 35.83 -27.49
CA LYS A 340 -34.74 35.06 -28.13
C LYS A 340 -35.16 33.82 -27.35
N ASN A 341 -34.32 33.30 -26.46
CA ASN A 341 -34.60 32.18 -25.56
C ASN A 341 -34.74 32.67 -24.10
N PRO A 342 -35.97 32.93 -23.61
CA PRO A 342 -36.20 33.39 -22.24
C PRO A 342 -35.71 32.42 -21.16
N ALA A 343 -35.74 31.12 -21.45
CA ALA A 343 -35.22 30.09 -20.53
C ALA A 343 -33.69 30.23 -20.40
N LEU A 344 -32.98 30.37 -21.51
CA LEU A 344 -31.53 30.62 -21.52
C LEU A 344 -31.19 31.93 -20.79
N LYS A 345 -31.92 33.02 -21.05
CA LYS A 345 -31.75 34.31 -20.36
C LYS A 345 -31.88 34.16 -18.84
N ARG A 346 -32.87 33.38 -18.39
CA ARG A 346 -33.10 33.10 -16.97
C ARG A 346 -31.94 32.32 -16.36
N GLU A 347 -31.49 31.25 -17.01
CA GLU A 347 -30.40 30.42 -16.49
C GLU A 347 -29.05 31.15 -16.48
N ILE A 348 -28.76 32.00 -17.49
CA ILE A 348 -27.57 32.87 -17.50
C ILE A 348 -27.61 33.88 -16.35
N ARG A 349 -28.76 34.52 -16.10
CA ARG A 349 -28.92 35.44 -14.97
C ARG A 349 -28.74 34.72 -13.63
N ALA A 350 -29.28 33.50 -13.51
CA ALA A 350 -29.10 32.67 -12.31
C ALA A 350 -27.63 32.28 -12.10
N ALA A 351 -26.90 31.92 -13.16
CA ALA A 351 -25.48 31.62 -13.13
C ALA A 351 -24.64 32.83 -12.67
N ARG A 352 -24.90 34.02 -13.24
CA ARG A 352 -24.23 35.27 -12.84
C ARG A 352 -24.51 35.63 -11.39
N LYS A 353 -25.76 35.48 -10.93
CA LYS A 353 -26.13 35.72 -9.51
C LYS A 353 -25.40 34.77 -8.56
N ALA A 354 -25.08 33.56 -9.02
CA ALA A 354 -24.32 32.57 -8.28
C ALA A 354 -22.79 32.71 -8.44
N GLN A 355 -22.30 33.81 -9.03
CA GLN A 355 -20.88 34.08 -9.26
C GLN A 355 -20.15 33.06 -10.15
N VAL A 356 -20.87 32.40 -11.07
CA VAL A 356 -20.22 31.61 -12.13
C VAL A 356 -19.43 32.57 -13.03
N PRO A 357 -18.11 32.34 -13.25
CA PRO A 357 -17.31 33.22 -14.10
C PRO A 357 -17.85 33.19 -15.53
N ALA A 358 -17.93 34.36 -16.18
CA ALA A 358 -18.51 34.50 -17.52
C ALA A 358 -17.75 33.76 -18.64
N ALA A 359 -16.55 33.26 -18.36
CA ALA A 359 -15.77 32.43 -19.29
C ALA A 359 -16.26 30.98 -19.39
N TYR A 360 -17.15 30.56 -18.47
CA TYR A 360 -17.88 29.29 -18.49
C TYR A 360 -19.34 29.56 -18.83
#